data_AF-A0A8J4WVR8-F1
#
_entry.id   AF-A0A8J4WVR8-F1
#
_cell.length_a   1.000
_cell.length_b   1.000
_cell.length_c   1.000
_cell.angle_alpha   90.00
_cell.angle_beta   90.00
_cell.angle_gamma   90.00
#
_symmetry.space_group_name_H-M   'P 1'
#
loop_
_entity.id
_entity.type
_entity.pdbx_description
1 polymer ?
#
loop_
_entity_poly.entity_id
_entity_poly.type
_entity_poly.pdbx_seq_one_letter_code
_entity_poly.pdbx_strand_id
1 'polypeptide(L)'
;MRKVFGGRQGIQYGEDGFLTDLMFADDSGILADDDAAATDILYNIANVAQSYGLKINTDKTKVLTTDGSLANMQFNGVQIEQ
;
A
#
# COMPACT_ATOMS: atom_id res chain seq x y z
N MET A 1 7.13 -7.92 -4.36
CA MET A 1 6.43 -6.62 -4.47
C MET A 1 5.87 -6.40 -5.88
N ARG A 2 6.68 -6.21 -6.94
CA ARG A 2 6.19 -5.93 -8.32
C ARG A 2 5.02 -6.79 -8.85
N LYS A 3 4.92 -8.08 -8.50
CA LYS A 3 3.80 -8.94 -8.90
C LYS A 3 2.44 -8.51 -8.34
N VAL A 4 2.40 -7.85 -7.17
CA VAL A 4 1.17 -7.33 -6.55
C VAL A 4 0.55 -6.21 -7.37
N PHE A 5 1.38 -5.46 -8.11
CA PHE A 5 0.97 -4.28 -8.87
C PHE A 5 0.63 -4.60 -10.34
N GLY A 6 0.71 -5.87 -10.76
CA GLY A 6 0.37 -6.27 -12.12
C GLY A 6 -1.08 -5.92 -12.47
N GLY A 7 -1.27 -5.02 -13.43
CA GLY A 7 -2.60 -4.58 -13.90
C GLY A 7 -3.26 -3.49 -13.06
N ARG A 8 -2.57 -2.93 -12.05
CA ARG A 8 -3.08 -1.79 -11.26
C ARG A 8 -2.61 -0.48 -11.88
N GLN A 9 -3.51 0.50 -11.98
CA GLN A 9 -3.10 1.87 -12.28
C GLN A 9 -2.47 2.46 -11.03
N GLY A 10 -1.20 2.86 -11.13
CA GLY A 10 -0.53 3.66 -10.10
C GLY A 10 -0.90 5.14 -10.26
N ILE A 11 -0.27 6.01 -9.47
CA ILE A 11 -0.40 7.45 -9.67
C ILE A 11 0.39 7.86 -10.92
N GLN A 12 -0.27 8.56 -11.83
CA GLN A 12 0.36 9.05 -13.05
C GLN A 12 1.39 10.14 -12.75
N TYR A 13 2.57 10.04 -13.35
CA TYR A 13 3.60 11.07 -13.37
C TYR A 13 4.07 11.31 -14.83
N GLY A 14 3.96 12.56 -15.29
CA GLY A 14 4.21 12.87 -16.70
C GLY A 14 3.14 12.29 -17.64
N GLU A 15 3.45 12.18 -18.94
CA GLU A 15 2.49 11.70 -19.95
C GLU A 15 2.18 10.20 -19.82
N ASP A 16 3.19 9.35 -19.63
CA ASP A 16 3.02 7.88 -19.66
C ASP A 16 3.55 7.15 -18.40
N GLY A 17 4.06 7.89 -17.41
CA GLY A 17 4.62 7.30 -16.19
C GLY A 17 3.53 6.97 -15.19
N PHE A 18 3.60 5.79 -14.56
CA PHE A 18 2.74 5.43 -13.44
C PHE A 18 3.59 4.88 -12.30
N LEU A 19 3.35 5.37 -11.08
CA LEU A 19 4.05 4.96 -9.88
C LEU A 19 3.08 4.28 -8.92
N THR A 20 3.36 3.02 -8.61
CA THR A 20 2.55 2.20 -7.71
C THR A 20 3.12 2.13 -6.30
N ASP A 21 4.43 2.27 -6.18
CA ASP A 21 5.17 2.08 -4.94
C ASP A 21 6.53 2.78 -4.95
N LEU A 22 7.01 3.08 -3.75
CA LEU A 22 8.37 3.49 -3.45
C LEU A 22 8.94 2.47 -2.47
N MET A 23 10.13 1.94 -2.73
CA MET A 23 10.80 1.01 -1.84
C MET A 23 12.19 1.49 -1.47
N PHE A 24 12.54 1.40 -0.20
CA PHE A 24 13.90 1.59 0.29
C PHE A 24 14.18 0.60 1.43
N ALA A 25 15.15 -0.29 1.22
CA ALA A 25 15.45 -1.39 2.14
C ALA A 25 14.19 -2.21 2.50
N ASP A 26 13.83 -2.27 3.78
CA ASP A 26 12.63 -2.94 4.31
C ASP A 26 11.38 -2.05 4.32
N ASP A 27 11.53 -0.74 4.15
CA ASP A 27 10.43 0.20 4.09
C ASP A 27 9.84 0.30 2.68
N SER A 28 8.51 0.35 2.61
CA SER A 28 7.76 0.50 1.35
C SER A 28 6.62 1.49 1.53
N GLY A 29 6.52 2.46 0.64
CA GLY A 29 5.35 3.31 0.44
C GLY A 29 4.54 2.81 -0.74
N ILE A 30 3.21 2.78 -0.60
CA ILE A 30 2.29 2.33 -1.65
C ILE A 30 1.41 3.51 -2.01
N LEU A 31 1.14 3.65 -3.30
CA LEU A 31 0.24 4.66 -3.83
C LEU A 31 -1.01 3.98 -4.37
N ALA A 32 -2.17 4.51 -4.01
CA ALA A 32 -3.48 3.96 -4.35
C ALA A 32 -4.48 5.10 -4.53
N ASP A 33 -5.50 4.87 -5.35
CA ASP A 33 -6.52 5.89 -5.67
C ASP A 33 -7.53 6.11 -4.55
N ASP A 34 -7.82 5.06 -3.76
CA ASP A 34 -8.77 5.09 -2.66
C ASP A 34 -8.41 4.09 -1.54
N ASP A 35 -9.09 4.22 -0.40
CA ASP A 35 -8.89 3.38 0.79
C ASP A 35 -9.12 1.88 0.51
N ALA A 36 -10.06 1.54 -0.38
CA ALA A 36 -10.38 0.16 -0.70
C ALA A 36 -9.26 -0.48 -1.53
N ALA A 37 -8.75 0.23 -2.53
CA ALA A 37 -7.60 -0.16 -3.33
C ALA A 37 -6.36 -0.29 -2.44
N ALA A 38 -6.10 0.69 -1.57
CA ALA A 38 -4.99 0.67 -0.63
C ALA A 38 -5.06 -0.56 0.30
N THR A 39 -6.25 -0.87 0.80
CA THR A 39 -6.51 -2.02 1.69
C THR A 39 -6.24 -3.34 0.96
N ASP A 40 -6.78 -3.49 -0.25
CA ASP A 40 -6.57 -4.68 -1.09
C ASP A 40 -5.08 -4.85 -1.47
N ILE A 41 -4.37 -3.76 -1.74
CA ILE A 41 -2.91 -3.80 -1.96
C ILE A 41 -2.19 -4.31 -0.71
N LEU A 42 -2.49 -3.77 0.46
CA LEU A 42 -1.85 -4.17 1.71
C LEU A 42 -2.09 -5.64 2.05
N TYR A 43 -3.32 -6.15 1.84
CA TYR A 43 -3.64 -7.57 2.00
C TYR A 43 -2.86 -8.46 1.04
N ASN A 44 -2.77 -8.08 -0.24
CA ASN A 44 -2.03 -8.86 -1.22
C ASN A 44 -0.52 -8.86 -0.93
N ILE A 45 0.04 -7.75 -0.45
CA ILE A 45 1.42 -7.72 0.03
C ILE A 45 1.60 -8.66 1.21
N ALA A 46 0.73 -8.60 2.21
CA ALA A 46 0.82 -9.46 3.38
C ALA A 46 0.75 -10.95 3.03
N ASN A 47 -0.16 -11.34 2.14
CA ASN A 47 -0.30 -12.72 1.66
C ASN A 47 0.98 -13.21 0.97
N VAL A 48 1.58 -12.37 0.11
CA VAL A 48 2.85 -12.71 -0.54
C VAL A 48 3.99 -12.75 0.48
N ALA A 49 4.08 -11.75 1.37
CA ALA A 49 5.12 -11.64 2.39
C ALA A 49 5.14 -12.84 3.35
N GLN A 50 3.96 -13.34 3.71
CA GLN A 50 3.82 -14.52 4.56
C GLN A 50 4.50 -15.77 3.97
N SER A 51 4.45 -15.94 2.65
CA SER A 51 5.14 -17.07 1.98
C SER A 51 6.67 -17.02 2.11
N TYR A 52 7.23 -15.84 2.45
CA TYR A 52 8.65 -15.63 2.73
C TYR A 52 8.96 -15.53 4.23
N GLY A 53 7.98 -15.80 5.11
CA GLY A 53 8.16 -15.67 6.56
C GLY A 53 8.19 -14.22 7.07
N LEU A 54 7.75 -13.26 6.25
CA LEU A 54 7.67 -11.85 6.61
C LEU A 54 6.26 -11.48 7.09
N LYS A 55 6.17 -10.43 7.92
CA LYS A 55 4.90 -9.91 8.45
C LYS A 55 4.89 -8.39 8.41
N ILE A 56 3.73 -7.82 8.07
CA ILE A 56 3.49 -6.37 8.16
C ILE A 56 3.40 -5.95 9.63
N ASN A 57 4.14 -4.91 9.99
CA ASN A 57 4.08 -4.29 11.31
C ASN A 57 3.00 -3.19 11.29
N THR A 58 1.82 -3.49 11.85
CA THR A 58 0.68 -2.58 11.91
C THR A 58 0.97 -1.31 12.72
N ASP A 59 1.82 -1.40 13.75
CA ASP A 59 2.14 -0.26 14.62
C ASP A 59 3.00 0.77 13.89
N LYS A 60 3.81 0.32 12.93
CA LYS A 60 4.64 1.18 12.07
C LYS A 60 3.98 1.56 10.75
N THR A 61 2.96 0.83 10.33
CA THR A 61 2.25 1.12 9.08
C THR A 61 1.36 2.34 9.27
N LYS A 62 1.44 3.30 8.35
CA LYS A 62 0.63 4.51 8.33
C LYS A 62 -0.09 4.66 6.99
N VAL A 63 -1.24 5.30 7.00
CA VAL A 63 -1.99 5.69 5.79
C VAL A 63 -2.00 7.20 5.66
N LEU A 64 -1.74 7.74 4.48
CA LEU A 64 -1.67 9.18 4.26
C LEU A 64 -2.52 9.54 3.05
N THR A 65 -3.28 10.62 3.13
CA THR A 65 -4.04 11.19 2.01
C THR A 65 -3.33 12.44 1.49
N THR A 66 -3.40 12.68 0.18
CA THR A 66 -2.73 13.83 -0.44
C THR A 66 -3.45 15.15 -0.19
N ASP A 67 -4.75 15.10 0.13
CA ASP A 67 -5.61 16.25 0.36
C ASP A 67 -5.90 16.49 1.86
N GLY A 68 -5.36 15.65 2.74
CA GLY A 68 -5.61 15.72 4.19
C GLY A 68 -6.98 15.21 4.62
N SER A 69 -7.75 14.57 3.73
CA SER A 69 -8.97 13.85 4.10
C SER A 69 -8.67 12.70 5.07
N LEU A 70 -9.68 12.26 5.79
CA LEU A 70 -9.56 11.10 6.67
C LEU A 70 -9.52 9.82 5.83
N ALA A 71 -8.48 9.02 6.02
CA ALA A 71 -8.38 7.67 5.48
C ALA A 71 -9.04 6.67 6.44
N ASN A 72 -9.77 5.71 5.87
CA ASN A 72 -10.38 4.62 6.60
C ASN A 72 -9.86 3.27 6.10
N MET A 73 -8.69 2.88 6.59
CA MET A 73 -8.05 1.60 6.27
C MET A 73 -8.01 0.68 7.49
N GLN A 74 -8.40 -0.58 7.29
CA GLN A 74 -8.27 -1.64 8.29
C GLN A 74 -7.47 -2.82 7.75
N PHE A 75 -6.57 -3.34 8.57
CA PHE A 75 -5.77 -4.52 8.26
C PHE A 75 -5.83 -5.52 9.42
N ASN A 76 -6.35 -6.74 9.15
CA ASN A 76 -6.55 -7.79 10.15
C ASN A 76 -7.32 -7.32 11.40
N GLY A 77 -8.34 -6.48 11.21
CA GLY A 77 -9.17 -5.94 12.31
C GLY A 77 -8.52 -4.80 13.10
N VAL A 78 -7.34 -4.33 12.69
CA VAL A 78 -6.66 -3.16 13.26
C VAL A 78 -6.87 -1.96 12.33
N GLN A 79 -7.33 -0.84 12.87
CA GLN A 79 -7.36 0.43 12.15
C GLN A 79 -5.92 0.90 11.93
N ILE A 80 -5.54 1.16 10.68
CA ILE A 80 -4.24 1.76 10.36
C ILE A 80 -4.30 3.24 10.72
N GLU A 81 -3.29 3.69 11.44
CA GLU A 81 -3.17 5.09 11.86
C GLU A 81 -2.84 5.98 10.66
N GLN A 82 -3.43 7.17 10.64
CA GLN A 82 -3.09 8.23 9.70
C GLN A 82 -2.00 9.14 10.25
#